data_AF-A0A093Z7D1-F1
#
_entry.id   AF-A0A093Z7D1-F1
#
_cell.length_a   1.000
_cell.length_b   1.000
_cell.length_c   1.000
_cell.angle_alpha   90.00
_cell.angle_beta   90.00
_cell.angle_gamma   90.00
#
_symmetry.space_group_name_H-M   'P 1'
#
loop_
_entity.id
_entity.type
_entity.pdbx_description
1 polymer ?
#
loop_
_entity_poly.entity_id
_entity_poly.type
_entity_poly.pdbx_seq_one_letter_code
_entity_poly.pdbx_strand_id
1 'polypeptide(L)'
;MSTSAPSLLILPPPPPSLDRASLKATYLPAFTATLCELASARVTPIAVLDIAVPWPVLRGQAEKPRSHLFKQTQHLLAELYSLISIVCAQKNIELDGPGGIDPRVLLVEYDPAQKLAQGGAKPVAAAAGGPIVDLQTLALTRRNWNLIFNVDGEQGQLVFQTYSTLANSLTPPLRGQIRTVPGGTTVVAQATATSAPQHPSSKT
;
A
#
# COMPACT_ATOMS: atom_id res chain seq x y z
N MET A 1 -7.60 -9.17 28.22
CA MET A 1 -6.56 -9.76 27.34
C MET A 1 -5.83 -8.60 26.68
N SER A 2 -4.52 -8.46 26.91
CA SER A 2 -3.75 -7.38 26.29
C SER A 2 -3.54 -7.73 24.81
N THR A 3 -4.24 -7.04 23.92
CA THR A 3 -4.01 -7.17 22.48
C THR A 3 -2.68 -6.50 22.15
N SER A 4 -1.76 -7.22 21.51
CA SER A 4 -0.53 -6.60 20.97
C SER A 4 -0.90 -5.47 20.00
N ALA A 5 -0.15 -4.38 20.03
CA ALA A 5 -0.33 -3.29 19.08
C ALA A 5 -0.10 -3.81 17.64
N PRO A 6 -0.96 -3.44 16.66
CA PRO A 6 -0.80 -3.90 15.29
C PRO A 6 0.47 -3.32 14.66
N SER A 7 1.01 -3.98 13.65
CA SER A 7 2.05 -3.45 12.78
C SER A 7 1.45 -3.00 11.45
N LEU A 8 2.10 -2.04 10.78
CA LEU A 8 1.68 -1.51 9.48
C LEU A 8 2.75 -1.77 8.44
N LEU A 9 2.39 -2.29 7.27
CA LEU A 9 3.22 -2.29 6.06
C LEU A 9 2.63 -1.34 5.03
N ILE A 10 3.40 -0.35 4.61
CA ILE A 10 3.01 0.62 3.58
C ILE A 10 3.72 0.26 2.28
N LEU A 11 2.96 -0.31 1.33
CA LEU A 11 3.49 -0.70 0.02
C LEU A 11 3.58 0.48 -0.95
N PRO A 12 4.42 0.40 -2.00
CA PRO A 12 4.29 1.27 -3.16
C PRO A 12 3.01 0.94 -3.95
N PRO A 13 2.56 1.83 -4.86
CA PRO A 13 1.40 1.56 -5.69
C PRO A 13 1.56 0.29 -6.53
N PRO A 14 0.46 -0.42 -6.84
CA PRO A 14 0.52 -1.59 -7.70
C PRO A 14 1.19 -1.29 -9.04
N PRO A 15 1.95 -2.24 -9.58
CA PRO A 15 2.50 -2.12 -10.93
C PRO A 15 1.36 -1.90 -11.96
N PRO A 16 1.66 -1.33 -13.14
CA PRO A 16 0.66 -1.10 -14.18
C PRO A 16 -0.10 -2.37 -14.60
N SER A 17 0.57 -3.52 -14.58
CA SER A 17 -0.03 -4.83 -14.77
C SER A 17 -0.25 -5.51 -13.43
N LEU A 18 -1.48 -5.97 -13.19
CA LEU A 18 -1.84 -6.73 -11.98
C LEU A 18 -1.67 -8.24 -12.16
N ASP A 19 -0.92 -8.68 -13.18
CA ASP A 19 -0.59 -10.10 -13.32
C ASP A 19 0.31 -10.59 -12.18
N ARG A 20 0.29 -11.89 -11.95
CA ARG A 20 1.03 -12.53 -10.85
C ARG A 20 2.53 -12.26 -10.89
N ALA A 21 3.15 -12.25 -12.07
CA ALA A 21 4.58 -12.06 -12.19
C ALA A 21 4.97 -10.63 -11.82
N SER A 22 4.21 -9.65 -12.29
CA SER A 22 4.38 -8.24 -11.94
C SER A 22 4.20 -8.00 -10.45
N LEU A 23 3.10 -8.47 -9.86
CA LEU A 23 2.84 -8.31 -8.42
C LEU A 23 3.89 -9.03 -7.56
N LYS A 24 4.31 -10.23 -7.95
CA LYS A 24 5.38 -10.97 -7.27
C LYS A 24 6.70 -10.20 -7.31
N ALA A 25 7.09 -9.70 -8.48
CA ALA A 25 8.32 -8.93 -8.64
C ALA A 25 8.33 -7.67 -7.77
N THR A 26 7.18 -7.01 -7.64
CA THR A 26 7.04 -5.78 -6.86
C THR A 26 6.95 -6.00 -5.36
N TYR A 27 6.21 -7.01 -4.89
CA TYR A 27 5.83 -7.11 -3.47
C TYR A 27 6.46 -8.26 -2.69
N LEU A 28 6.96 -9.30 -3.37
CA LEU A 28 7.53 -10.46 -2.68
C LEU A 28 8.68 -10.10 -1.71
N PRO A 29 9.62 -9.19 -2.05
CA PRO A 29 10.71 -8.84 -1.12
C PRO A 29 10.19 -8.19 0.17
N ALA A 30 9.28 -7.22 0.04
CA ALA A 30 8.68 -6.54 1.19
C ALA A 30 7.88 -7.50 2.08
N PHE A 31 7.02 -8.34 1.49
CA PHE A 31 6.28 -9.36 2.25
C PHE A 31 7.22 -10.34 2.95
N THR A 32 8.25 -10.81 2.27
CA THR A 32 9.21 -11.76 2.86
C THR A 32 9.90 -11.15 4.08
N ALA A 33 10.42 -9.92 3.96
CA ALA A 33 11.13 -9.27 5.06
C ALA A 33 10.19 -8.99 6.24
N THR A 34 9.03 -8.37 5.99
CA THR A 34 8.06 -8.03 7.03
C THR A 34 7.53 -9.25 7.77
N LEU A 35 7.10 -10.30 7.05
CA LEU A 35 6.55 -11.50 7.67
C LEU A 35 7.61 -12.25 8.49
N CYS A 36 8.84 -12.36 7.98
CA CYS A 36 9.94 -12.98 8.74
C CYS A 36 10.28 -12.19 10.01
N GLU A 37 10.31 -10.86 9.96
CA GLU A 37 10.61 -10.02 11.12
C GLU A 37 9.54 -10.17 12.21
N LEU A 38 8.27 -10.13 11.83
CA LEU A 38 7.16 -10.32 12.76
C LEU A 38 7.15 -11.73 13.37
N ALA A 39 7.39 -12.77 12.57
CA ALA A 39 7.47 -14.15 13.05
C ALA A 39 8.64 -14.34 14.04
N SER A 40 9.76 -13.65 13.82
CA SER A 40 10.95 -13.74 14.66
C SER A 40 10.75 -13.13 16.05
N ALA A 41 9.85 -12.15 16.18
CA ALA A 41 9.51 -11.54 17.47
C ALA A 41 8.76 -12.48 18.43
N ARG A 42 8.33 -13.68 17.95
CA ARG A 42 7.63 -14.72 18.74
C ARG A 42 6.53 -14.17 19.64
N VAL A 43 5.70 -13.30 19.07
CA VAL A 43 4.62 -12.65 19.84
C VAL A 43 3.51 -13.65 20.14
N THR A 44 3.08 -13.67 21.40
CA THR A 44 1.85 -14.35 21.83
C THR A 44 1.01 -13.29 22.56
N PRO A 45 -0.22 -12.96 22.11
CA PRO A 45 -1.05 -13.59 21.09
C PRO A 45 -0.64 -13.24 19.63
N ILE A 46 -1.49 -13.59 18.66
CA ILE A 46 -1.31 -13.36 17.20
C ILE A 46 -0.85 -11.93 16.85
N ALA A 47 0.08 -11.82 15.91
CA ALA A 47 0.56 -10.54 15.39
C ALA A 47 -0.40 -9.99 14.32
N VAL A 48 -1.02 -8.84 14.54
CA VAL A 48 -1.82 -8.19 13.50
C VAL A 48 -0.92 -7.38 12.58
N LEU A 49 -1.02 -7.60 11.27
CA LEU A 49 -0.31 -6.84 10.24
C LEU A 49 -1.32 -6.20 9.29
N ASP A 50 -1.52 -4.89 9.40
CA ASP A 50 -2.26 -4.13 8.40
C ASP A 50 -1.33 -3.81 7.21
N ILE A 51 -1.79 -4.08 5.99
CA ILE A 51 -1.04 -3.88 4.74
C ILE A 51 -1.76 -2.82 3.91
N ALA A 52 -1.24 -1.60 3.91
CA ALA A 52 -1.77 -0.50 3.11
C ALA A 52 -1.25 -0.58 1.66
N VAL A 53 -2.18 -0.72 0.71
CA VAL A 53 -1.91 -0.77 -0.73
C VAL A 53 -2.45 0.52 -1.37
N PRO A 54 -1.59 1.52 -1.63
CA PRO A 54 -2.02 2.76 -2.27
C PRO A 54 -2.38 2.50 -3.73
N TRP A 55 -3.66 2.57 -4.09
CA TRP A 55 -4.12 2.21 -5.43
C TRP A 55 -4.76 3.40 -6.16
N PRO A 56 -4.05 4.04 -7.11
CA PRO A 56 -4.53 5.23 -7.80
C PRO A 56 -5.87 5.09 -8.53
N VAL A 57 -6.23 3.86 -8.93
CA VAL A 57 -7.48 3.56 -9.64
C VAL A 57 -8.72 3.87 -8.79
N LEU A 58 -8.59 3.89 -7.47
CA LEU A 58 -9.69 4.22 -6.55
C LEU A 58 -10.13 5.69 -6.63
N ARG A 59 -9.29 6.58 -7.19
CA ARG A 59 -9.61 8.00 -7.28
C ARG A 59 -10.82 8.26 -8.17
N GLY A 60 -11.71 9.12 -7.68
CA GLY A 60 -12.87 9.58 -8.45
C GLY A 60 -13.89 8.46 -8.71
N GLN A 61 -13.86 7.41 -7.90
CA GLN A 61 -14.78 6.28 -7.99
C GLN A 61 -15.95 6.39 -7.01
N ALA A 62 -15.95 7.39 -6.12
CA ALA A 62 -17.00 7.60 -5.12
C ALA A 62 -18.41 7.68 -5.73
N GLU A 63 -18.52 8.35 -6.89
CA GLU A 63 -19.79 8.56 -7.61
C GLU A 63 -20.12 7.44 -8.63
N LYS A 64 -19.23 6.45 -8.80
CA LYS A 64 -19.41 5.36 -9.77
C LYS A 64 -19.95 4.11 -9.08
N PRO A 65 -20.70 3.24 -9.80
CA PRO A 65 -21.07 1.94 -9.25
C PRO A 65 -19.82 1.16 -8.82
N ARG A 66 -19.77 0.74 -7.55
CA ARG A 66 -18.62 0.01 -6.98
C ARG A 66 -18.28 -1.27 -7.73
N SER A 67 -19.29 -1.88 -8.36
CA SER A 67 -19.15 -3.08 -9.19
C SER A 67 -18.13 -2.91 -10.33
N HIS A 68 -17.89 -1.67 -10.80
CA HIS A 68 -16.94 -1.39 -11.86
C HIS A 68 -15.50 -1.84 -11.51
N LEU A 69 -15.12 -1.79 -10.23
CA LEU A 69 -13.78 -2.20 -9.80
C LEU A 69 -13.74 -3.61 -9.21
N PHE A 70 -14.89 -4.26 -8.96
CA PHE A 70 -14.94 -5.54 -8.24
C PHE A 70 -14.02 -6.60 -8.82
N LYS A 71 -14.01 -6.77 -10.15
CA LYS A 71 -13.14 -7.76 -10.80
C LYS A 71 -11.66 -7.49 -10.53
N GLN A 72 -11.23 -6.24 -10.69
CA GLN A 72 -9.83 -5.86 -10.46
C GLN A 72 -9.47 -5.93 -8.98
N THR A 73 -10.35 -5.49 -8.10
CA THR A 73 -10.19 -5.56 -6.64
C THR A 73 -10.06 -7.00 -6.16
N GLN A 74 -10.95 -7.89 -6.60
CA GLN A 74 -10.89 -9.32 -6.26
C GLN A 74 -9.61 -9.96 -6.77
N HIS A 75 -9.22 -9.66 -8.01
CA HIS A 75 -7.99 -10.17 -8.60
C HIS A 75 -6.75 -9.70 -7.82
N LEU A 76 -6.64 -8.41 -7.54
CA LEU A 76 -5.53 -7.85 -6.75
C LEU A 76 -5.46 -8.48 -5.35
N LEU A 77 -6.59 -8.54 -4.63
CA LEU A 77 -6.63 -9.15 -3.29
C LEU A 77 -6.26 -10.64 -3.35
N ALA A 78 -6.76 -11.39 -4.32
CA ALA A 78 -6.44 -12.80 -4.49
C ALA A 78 -4.93 -13.01 -4.70
N GLU A 79 -4.30 -12.20 -5.56
CA GLU A 79 -2.85 -12.29 -5.80
C GLU A 79 -2.03 -11.86 -4.57
N LEU A 80 -2.43 -10.80 -3.85
CA LEU A 80 -1.72 -10.36 -2.63
C LEU A 80 -1.79 -11.41 -1.53
N TYR A 81 -2.98 -11.95 -1.22
CA TYR A 81 -3.12 -13.01 -0.23
C TYR A 81 -2.41 -14.29 -0.67
N SER A 82 -2.42 -14.62 -1.98
CA SER A 82 -1.64 -15.75 -2.50
C SER A 82 -0.14 -15.58 -2.24
N LEU A 83 0.42 -14.38 -2.48
CA LEU A 83 1.83 -14.10 -2.18
C LEU A 83 2.15 -14.20 -0.69
N ILE A 84 1.28 -13.67 0.17
CA ILE A 84 1.42 -13.78 1.63
C ILE A 84 1.44 -15.25 2.05
N SER A 85 0.47 -16.05 1.59
CA SER A 85 0.41 -17.48 1.90
C SER A 85 1.63 -18.25 1.39
N ILE A 86 2.13 -17.93 0.18
CA ILE A 86 3.36 -18.54 -0.36
C ILE A 86 4.56 -18.24 0.54
N VAL A 87 4.75 -16.98 0.95
CA VAL A 87 5.84 -16.59 1.84
C VAL A 87 5.73 -17.32 3.17
N CYS A 88 4.55 -17.32 3.78
CA CYS A 88 4.32 -17.98 5.06
C CYS A 88 4.59 -19.49 4.98
N ALA A 89 4.10 -20.16 3.95
CA ALA A 89 4.37 -21.58 3.73
C ALA A 89 5.87 -21.86 3.55
N GLN A 90 6.58 -21.06 2.74
CA GLN A 90 8.02 -21.22 2.50
C GLN A 90 8.89 -20.94 3.72
N LYS A 91 8.43 -20.06 4.62
CA LYS A 91 9.16 -19.64 5.81
C LYS A 91 8.67 -20.32 7.09
N ASN A 92 7.72 -21.25 6.97
CA ASN A 92 7.08 -21.94 8.10
C ASN A 92 6.51 -20.97 9.14
N ILE A 93 5.75 -19.98 8.66
CA ILE A 93 5.07 -18.97 9.48
C ILE A 93 3.58 -19.31 9.54
N GLU A 94 3.05 -19.42 10.75
CA GLU A 94 1.62 -19.67 10.99
C GLU A 94 0.79 -18.42 10.62
N LEU A 95 -0.34 -18.62 9.95
CA LEU A 95 -1.33 -17.58 9.67
C LEU A 95 -2.55 -17.80 10.57
N ASP A 96 -3.12 -16.72 11.13
CA ASP A 96 -4.39 -16.75 11.86
C ASP A 96 -4.46 -17.69 13.09
N GLY A 97 -3.31 -18.22 13.51
CA GLY A 97 -3.16 -19.10 14.68
C GLY A 97 -2.34 -18.48 15.82
N PRO A 98 -2.34 -19.10 17.03
CA PRO A 98 -1.50 -18.68 18.14
C PRO A 98 -0.01 -18.64 17.76
N GLY A 99 0.65 -17.50 17.96
CA GLY A 99 2.04 -17.29 17.55
C GLY A 99 2.23 -17.00 16.06
N GLY A 100 1.13 -16.92 15.29
CA GLY A 100 1.11 -16.58 13.89
C GLY A 100 0.90 -15.09 13.61
N ILE A 101 0.58 -14.80 12.35
CA ILE A 101 0.31 -13.45 11.83
C ILE A 101 -1.11 -13.41 11.25
N ASP A 102 -1.85 -12.34 11.54
CA ASP A 102 -3.14 -11.97 10.93
C ASP A 102 -2.90 -10.81 9.95
N PRO A 103 -2.65 -11.11 8.66
CA PRO A 103 -2.43 -10.10 7.63
C PRO A 103 -3.76 -9.55 7.10
N ARG A 104 -3.88 -8.22 7.04
CA ARG A 104 -5.09 -7.52 6.63
C ARG A 104 -4.79 -6.51 5.54
N VAL A 105 -5.20 -6.82 4.32
CA VAL A 105 -4.98 -5.91 3.17
C VAL A 105 -6.03 -4.79 3.16
N LEU A 106 -5.53 -3.54 3.17
CA LEU A 106 -6.31 -2.31 3.07
C LEU A 106 -5.98 -1.64 1.74
N LEU A 107 -6.97 -1.54 0.85
CA LEU A 107 -6.82 -0.77 -0.38
C LEU A 107 -7.05 0.70 -0.08
N VAL A 108 -6.07 1.54 -0.42
CA VAL A 108 -6.05 2.95 -0.02
C VAL A 108 -6.11 3.85 -1.24
N GLU A 109 -7.05 4.81 -1.27
CA GLU A 109 -7.04 5.83 -2.33
C GLU A 109 -5.75 6.65 -2.22
N TYR A 110 -5.05 6.78 -3.34
CA TYR A 110 -3.74 7.42 -3.40
C TYR A 110 -3.63 8.35 -4.60
N ASP A 111 -3.08 9.53 -4.35
CA ASP A 111 -2.70 10.47 -5.38
C ASP A 111 -1.20 10.75 -5.39
N PRO A 112 -0.42 10.21 -6.36
CA PRO A 112 1.00 10.47 -6.45
C PRO A 112 1.33 11.94 -6.76
N ALA A 113 0.38 12.70 -7.31
CA ALA A 113 0.51 14.14 -7.57
C ALA A 113 -0.03 15.00 -6.41
N GLN A 114 -0.49 14.38 -5.31
CA GLN A 114 -0.99 15.11 -4.15
C GLN A 114 0.14 15.91 -3.53
N LYS A 115 0.17 17.20 -3.86
CA LYS A 115 0.97 18.16 -3.10
C LYS A 115 0.35 18.25 -1.72
N LEU A 116 1.13 17.90 -0.69
CA LEU A 116 0.82 18.23 0.70
C LEU A 116 0.65 19.75 0.77
N ALA A 117 -0.59 20.23 0.71
CA ALA A 117 -0.89 21.64 0.83
C ALA A 117 -0.43 22.09 2.22
N GLN A 118 0.33 23.19 2.30
CA GLN A 118 0.87 23.75 3.55
C GLN A 118 -0.21 24.37 4.47
N GLY A 119 -1.47 23.98 4.35
CA GLY A 119 -2.55 24.59 5.11
C GLY A 119 -3.81 23.76 5.05
N GLY A 120 -4.10 23.09 6.17
CA GLY A 120 -5.40 22.48 6.44
C GLY A 120 -5.65 21.18 5.68
N ALA A 121 -5.85 20.11 6.44
CA ALA A 121 -6.57 18.95 5.98
C ALA A 121 -7.86 19.40 5.25
N LYS A 122 -8.03 19.01 3.98
CA LYS A 122 -9.36 19.13 3.36
C LYS A 122 -10.35 18.44 4.29
N PRO A 123 -11.55 19.02 4.50
CA PRO A 123 -12.60 18.33 5.24
C PRO A 123 -12.73 16.94 4.64
N VAL A 124 -12.62 15.90 5.48
CA VAL A 124 -12.91 14.53 5.08
C VAL A 124 -14.32 14.58 4.50
N ALA A 125 -14.43 14.57 3.17
CA ALA A 125 -15.71 14.63 2.50
C ALA A 125 -16.49 13.44 3.07
N ALA A 126 -17.62 13.75 3.73
CA ALA A 126 -18.41 12.79 4.48
C ALA A 126 -18.49 11.49 3.67
N ALA A 127 -17.85 10.44 4.19
CA ALA A 127 -17.72 9.18 3.50
C ALA A 127 -19.14 8.68 3.15
N ALA A 128 -19.52 8.84 1.89
CA ALA A 128 -20.80 8.41 1.38
C ALA A 128 -20.80 6.86 1.30
N GLY A 129 -21.00 6.24 2.46
CA GLY A 129 -21.51 4.88 2.62
C GLY A 129 -20.60 3.70 2.25
N GLY A 130 -19.26 3.75 2.42
CA GLY A 130 -18.40 2.55 2.30
C GLY A 130 -16.89 2.82 2.33
N PRO A 131 -16.04 1.81 2.64
CA PRO A 131 -14.63 2.03 2.94
C PRO A 131 -13.77 2.09 1.65
N ILE A 132 -13.76 3.24 1.00
CA ILE A 132 -12.56 3.70 0.30
C ILE A 132 -11.83 4.58 1.31
N VAL A 133 -10.77 4.04 1.90
CA VAL A 133 -9.95 4.73 2.90
C VAL A 133 -8.83 5.43 2.15
N ASP A 134 -8.67 6.74 2.25
CA ASP A 134 -7.48 7.43 1.72
C ASP A 134 -6.35 7.44 2.77
N LEU A 135 -5.12 7.80 2.37
CA LEU A 135 -3.98 7.85 3.29
C LEU A 135 -4.22 8.81 4.47
N GLN A 136 -4.99 9.88 4.25
CA GLN A 136 -5.35 10.85 5.29
C GLN A 136 -6.26 10.22 6.33
N THR A 137 -7.26 9.46 5.91
CA THR A 137 -8.20 8.73 6.77
C THR A 137 -7.49 7.61 7.51
N LEU A 138 -6.55 6.91 6.85
CA LEU A 138 -5.67 5.95 7.51
C LEU A 138 -4.85 6.62 8.63
N ALA A 139 -4.26 7.79 8.35
CA ALA A 139 -3.52 8.58 9.35
C ALA A 139 -4.40 9.06 10.51
N LEU A 140 -5.67 9.41 10.24
CA LEU A 140 -6.65 9.82 11.26
C LEU A 140 -7.13 8.69 12.16
N THR A 141 -6.90 7.42 11.82
CA THR A 141 -7.34 6.29 12.66
C THR A 141 -6.68 6.25 14.04
N ARG A 142 -5.57 6.96 14.23
CA ARG A 142 -4.80 7.05 15.48
C ARG A 142 -4.43 5.68 16.08
N ARG A 143 -4.27 4.67 15.23
CA ARG A 143 -3.77 3.36 15.67
C ARG A 143 -2.37 3.54 16.25
N ASN A 144 -2.16 2.96 17.44
CA ASN A 144 -0.81 2.86 18.01
C ASN A 144 -0.11 1.69 17.33
N TRP A 145 0.79 1.97 16.39
CA TRP A 145 1.54 0.92 15.70
C TRP A 145 2.68 0.41 16.59
N ASN A 146 2.92 -0.90 16.52
CA ASN A 146 4.13 -1.51 17.06
C ASN A 146 5.31 -1.23 16.12
N LEU A 147 5.22 -1.74 14.89
CA LEU A 147 6.17 -1.51 13.81
C LEU A 147 5.47 -0.84 12.63
N ILE A 148 6.20 0.00 11.92
CA ILE A 148 5.78 0.59 10.65
C ILE A 148 6.83 0.27 9.60
N PHE A 149 6.50 -0.63 8.69
CA PHE A 149 7.35 -1.03 7.59
C PHE A 149 7.14 -0.10 6.39
N ASN A 150 8.20 0.61 5.99
CA ASN A 150 8.25 1.33 4.72
C ASN A 150 9.06 0.52 3.71
N VAL A 151 8.61 0.51 2.46
CA VAL A 151 9.30 -0.21 1.39
C VAL A 151 10.37 0.70 0.79
N ASP A 152 11.58 0.18 0.63
CA ASP A 152 12.67 0.87 -0.05
C ASP A 152 12.37 1.09 -1.54
N GLY A 153 12.99 2.11 -2.11
CA GLY A 153 12.73 2.59 -3.48
C GLY A 153 11.83 3.82 -3.52
N GLU A 154 11.92 4.55 -4.64
CA GLU A 154 11.35 5.90 -4.80
C GLU A 154 9.85 5.97 -4.46
N GLN A 155 9.05 5.08 -5.05
CA GLN A 155 7.60 5.09 -4.85
C GLN A 155 7.21 4.67 -3.42
N GLY A 156 7.93 3.71 -2.82
CA GLY A 156 7.66 3.27 -1.44
C GLY A 156 7.98 4.36 -0.42
N GLN A 157 9.12 5.03 -0.58
CA GLN A 157 9.51 6.16 0.24
C GLN A 157 8.56 7.35 0.09
N LEU A 158 8.10 7.65 -1.13
CA LEU A 158 7.15 8.73 -1.39
C LEU A 158 5.81 8.51 -0.66
N VAL A 159 5.24 7.29 -0.75
CA VAL A 159 3.98 6.95 -0.06
C VAL A 159 4.17 7.06 1.45
N PHE A 160 5.27 6.50 1.99
CA PHE A 160 5.56 6.57 3.42
C PHE A 160 5.73 8.01 3.90
N GLN A 161 6.44 8.87 3.15
CA GLN A 161 6.63 10.27 3.51
C GLN A 161 5.30 11.02 3.53
N THR A 162 4.43 10.76 2.55
CA THR A 162 3.07 11.31 2.52
C THR A 162 2.27 10.88 3.75
N TYR A 163 2.24 9.57 4.05
CA TYR A 163 1.56 9.05 5.23
C TYR A 163 2.10 9.65 6.54
N SER A 164 3.43 9.68 6.71
CA SER A 164 4.10 10.20 7.90
C SER A 164 3.81 11.69 8.09
N THR A 165 3.81 12.48 7.01
CA THR A 165 3.50 13.90 7.08
C THR A 165 2.03 14.14 7.46
N LEU A 166 1.10 13.36 6.90
CA LEU A 166 -0.32 13.40 7.28
C LEU A 166 -0.50 12.99 8.75
N ALA A 167 0.10 11.90 9.18
CA ALA A 167 -0.01 11.41 10.56
C ALA A 167 0.52 12.43 11.58
N ASN A 168 1.70 13.02 11.32
CA ASN A 168 2.30 14.01 12.22
C ASN A 168 1.61 15.38 12.21
N SER A 169 0.96 15.77 11.10
CA SER A 169 0.22 17.04 11.02
C SER A 169 -1.16 16.97 11.66
N LEU A 170 -1.78 15.79 11.66
CA LEU A 170 -3.14 15.58 12.18
C LEU A 170 -3.14 15.19 13.66
N THR A 171 -2.07 14.61 14.19
CA THR A 171 -1.95 14.17 15.59
C THR A 171 -0.48 14.21 16.05
N PRO A 172 -0.14 14.60 17.30
CA PRO A 172 1.24 14.56 17.81
C PRO A 172 1.84 13.14 17.73
N PRO A 173 3.19 13.01 17.75
CA PRO A 173 3.99 12.34 16.71
C PRO A 173 3.56 10.90 16.40
N LEU A 174 3.72 10.50 15.13
CA LEU A 174 3.52 9.13 14.64
C LEU A 174 4.17 8.12 15.58
N ARG A 175 3.38 7.19 16.10
CA ARG A 175 3.83 6.16 17.05
C ARG A 175 4.07 4.83 16.34
N GLY A 176 5.22 4.24 16.61
CA GLY A 176 5.66 2.95 16.08
C GLY A 176 7.12 3.00 15.65
N GLN A 177 7.84 1.88 15.75
CA GLN A 177 9.22 1.82 15.25
C GLN A 177 9.20 1.69 13.73
N ILE A 178 9.84 2.62 13.04
CA ILE A 178 9.92 2.61 11.59
C ILE A 178 11.02 1.62 11.15
N ARG A 179 10.71 0.77 10.17
CA ARG A 179 11.60 -0.25 9.62
C ARG A 179 11.55 -0.23 8.10
N THR A 180 12.69 0.02 7.46
CA THR A 180 12.78 -0.06 6.00
C THR A 180 12.93 -1.52 5.59
N VAL A 181 12.08 -2.00 4.67
CA VAL A 181 12.15 -3.33 4.05
C VAL A 181 12.51 -3.24 2.57
N PRO A 182 13.12 -4.28 1.98
CA PRO A 182 13.52 -4.26 0.58
C PRO A 182 12.34 -4.02 -0.38
N GLY A 183 12.55 -3.14 -1.36
CA GLY A 183 11.65 -2.96 -2.50
C GLY A 183 11.80 -4.07 -3.53
N GLY A 184 10.72 -4.32 -4.27
CA GLY A 184 10.75 -5.14 -5.48
C GLY A 184 11.02 -4.31 -6.74
N THR A 185 11.01 -4.99 -7.88
CA THR A 185 11.17 -4.35 -9.19
C THR A 185 9.81 -4.08 -9.83
N THR A 186 9.68 -2.91 -10.45
CA THR A 186 8.56 -2.53 -11.30
C THR A 186 9.12 -2.12 -12.66
N VAL A 187 8.58 -2.68 -13.74
CA VAL A 187 8.90 -2.21 -15.09
C VAL A 187 7.97 -1.05 -15.41
N VAL A 188 8.49 0.17 -15.41
CA VAL A 188 7.75 1.32 -15.94
C VAL A 188 7.86 1.26 -17.45
N ALA A 189 6.78 0.86 -18.14
CA ALA A 189 6.73 1.00 -19.59
C ALA A 189 6.71 2.51 -19.93
N GLN A 190 7.84 3.05 -20.39
CA GLN A 190 7.86 4.37 -21.00
C GLN A 190 6.99 4.31 -22.26
N ALA A 191 5.91 5.08 -22.28
CA ALA A 191 5.14 5.31 -23.50
C ALA A 191 6.06 6.02 -24.50
N THR A 192 6.50 5.30 -25.54
CA THR A 192 7.27 5.85 -26.64
C THR A 192 6.39 6.88 -27.35
N ALA A 193 6.68 8.17 -27.15
CA ALA A 193 6.09 9.23 -27.96
C ALA A 193 6.56 9.03 -29.41
N THR A 194 5.68 8.51 -30.25
CA THR A 194 5.92 8.36 -31.69
C THR A 194 5.85 9.75 -32.30
N SER A 195 6.98 10.41 -32.51
CA SER A 195 7.05 11.65 -33.28
C SER A 195 6.74 11.33 -34.75
N ALA A 196 5.63 11.87 -35.25
CA ALA A 196 5.28 11.79 -36.67
C ALA A 196 6.31 12.55 -37.53
N PRO A 197 6.68 12.06 -38.74
CA PRO A 197 7.61 12.76 -39.61
C PRO A 197 6.98 14.05 -40.18
N GLN A 198 7.67 15.18 -39.98
CA GLN A 198 7.32 16.45 -40.63
C GLN A 198 7.72 16.41 -42.11
N HIS A 199 6.75 16.50 -43.01
CA HIS A 199 6.99 16.68 -44.44
C HIS A 199 7.30 18.16 -44.74
N PRO A 200 8.38 18.50 -45.47
CA PRO A 200 8.63 19.88 -45.89
C PRO A 200 7.74 20.27 -47.07
N SER A 201 6.94 21.33 -46.90
CA SER A 201 6.18 21.96 -47.97
C SER A 201 7.09 22.68 -48.95
N SER A 202 7.05 22.28 -50.22
CA SER A 202 7.65 23.00 -51.35
C SER A 202 6.91 24.31 -51.59
N LYS A 203 7.65 25.43 -51.64
CA LYS A 203 7.16 26.70 -52.19
C LYS A 203 7.27 26.67 -53.71
N THR A 204 6.22 27.09 -54.40
CA THR A 204 6.28 27.65 -55.76
C THR A 204 5.37 28.87 -55.78
#